data_AF-A0AAU9K5A9-F1
#
_entry.id   AF-A0AAU9K5A9-F1
#
_cell.length_a   1.000
_cell.length_b   1.000
_cell.length_c   1.000
_cell.angle_alpha   90.00
_cell.angle_beta   90.00
_cell.angle_gamma   90.00
#
_symmetry.space_group_name_H-M   'P 1'
#
loop_
_entity.id
_entity.type
_entity.pdbx_description
1 polymer ?
#
loop_
_entity_poly.entity_id
_entity_poly.type
_entity_poly.pdbx_seq_one_letter_code
_entity_poly.pdbx_strand_id
1 'polypeptide(L)'
;MGILSSKIDRSSVMLQSELVFEGSLDVQFPTILDNSERSYSFDQKDWVHCKFKLQGSTLECSTSESTVETILLDNNFEVLNEQGSSLIFTVKFATRDNSSQQWKLRASSPEEFEKWTSFVKQSLRAEWSLKDFCMCCHTKFGVITRRHHCRACGRSVCSECSPVMTTLPHLGYSTLVRVCRICGNELAHKRKGPQEGNSPNYTQSKKGNSPNKQNKHKPNYK
;
A
#
# COMPACT_ATOMS: atom_id res chain seq x y z
N MET A 1 13.62 15.80 -34.31
CA MET A 1 12.28 16.29 -33.92
C MET A 1 11.52 15.13 -33.30
N GLY A 2 10.99 15.12 -32.08
CA GLY A 2 11.07 16.02 -30.95
C GLY A 2 10.92 15.18 -29.68
N ILE A 3 11.62 15.56 -28.62
CA ILE A 3 11.58 14.91 -27.31
C ILE A 3 10.27 15.34 -26.65
N LEU A 4 9.32 14.42 -26.48
CA LEU A 4 8.14 14.66 -25.64
C LEU A 4 8.58 14.60 -24.17
N SER A 5 9.01 15.77 -23.68
CA SER A 5 9.09 16.08 -22.26
C SER A 5 7.66 16.09 -21.71
N SER A 6 7.24 15.00 -21.08
CA SER A 6 6.02 15.00 -20.27
C SER A 6 6.33 15.71 -18.96
N LYS A 7 5.88 16.96 -18.88
CA LYS A 7 5.77 17.72 -17.63
C LYS A 7 4.97 16.86 -16.65
N ILE A 8 5.61 16.43 -15.56
CA ILE A 8 4.93 15.75 -14.45
C ILE A 8 4.02 16.78 -13.79
N ASP A 9 2.74 16.77 -14.18
CA ASP A 9 1.69 17.50 -13.50
C ASP A 9 1.48 16.86 -12.12
N ARG A 10 1.83 17.62 -11.06
CA ARG A 10 1.70 17.21 -9.66
C ARG A 10 0.24 17.06 -9.18
N SER A 11 -0.74 17.22 -10.08
CA SER A 11 -2.18 17.09 -9.81
C SER A 11 -2.86 15.88 -10.46
N SER A 12 -2.18 15.12 -11.32
CA SER A 12 -2.73 13.87 -11.89
C SER A 12 -2.60 12.74 -10.86
N VAL A 13 -3.67 12.50 -10.11
CA VAL A 13 -3.83 11.23 -9.39
C VAL A 13 -4.09 10.17 -10.46
N MET A 14 -3.09 9.36 -10.79
CA MET A 14 -3.32 8.15 -11.60
C MET A 14 -4.43 7.36 -10.93
N LEU A 15 -5.56 7.18 -11.63
CA LEU A 15 -6.63 6.35 -11.15
C LEU A 15 -6.09 4.92 -11.09
N GLN A 16 -6.37 4.21 -10.01
CA GLN A 16 -5.89 2.84 -9.83
C GLN A 16 -6.32 1.95 -11.01
N SER A 17 -7.50 2.19 -11.58
CA SER A 17 -8.00 1.49 -12.79
C SER A 17 -7.18 1.71 -14.06
N GLU A 18 -6.39 2.79 -14.13
CA GLU A 18 -5.55 3.13 -15.30
C GLU A 18 -4.13 2.59 -15.18
N LEU A 19 -3.77 2.03 -14.01
CA LEU A 19 -2.46 1.47 -13.77
C LEU A 19 -2.32 0.15 -14.55
N VAL A 20 -1.53 0.18 -15.63
CA VAL A 20 -1.20 -1.00 -16.43
C VAL A 20 0.31 -1.17 -16.49
N PHE A 21 0.78 -2.37 -16.18
CA PHE A 21 2.20 -2.72 -16.28
C PHE A 21 2.35 -4.18 -16.72
N GLU A 22 3.22 -4.43 -17.69
CA GLU A 22 3.50 -5.77 -18.21
C GLU A 22 5.00 -6.01 -18.15
N GLY A 23 5.39 -7.25 -17.88
CA GLY A 23 6.78 -7.67 -17.83
C GLY A 23 6.91 -9.14 -17.51
N SER A 24 8.12 -9.58 -17.21
CA SER A 24 8.38 -10.95 -16.80
C SER A 24 9.07 -11.00 -15.46
N LEU A 25 8.85 -12.07 -14.72
CA LEU A 25 9.55 -12.39 -13.49
C LEU A 25 9.83 -13.88 -13.46
N ASP A 26 10.93 -14.25 -12.85
CA ASP A 26 11.19 -15.62 -12.47
C ASP A 26 10.46 -15.92 -11.16
N VAL A 27 9.70 -17.01 -11.10
CA VAL A 27 8.84 -17.36 -9.96
C VAL A 27 9.29 -18.69 -9.35
N GLN A 28 9.40 -18.72 -8.03
CA GLN A 28 9.38 -19.96 -7.27
C GLN A 28 7.99 -20.11 -6.63
N PHE A 29 7.23 -21.09 -7.12
CA PHE A 29 5.91 -21.44 -6.62
C PHE A 29 6.00 -22.25 -5.31
N PRO A 30 4.95 -22.19 -4.46
CA PRO A 30 4.94 -22.89 -3.17
C PRO A 30 4.92 -24.41 -3.37
N THR A 31 5.56 -25.11 -2.43
CA THR A 31 5.44 -26.56 -2.27
C THR A 31 4.03 -26.94 -1.85
N ILE A 32 3.24 -27.50 -2.78
CA ILE A 32 2.02 -28.23 -2.43
C ILE A 32 2.45 -29.64 -2.01
N LEU A 33 2.30 -29.97 -0.73
CA LEU A 33 2.33 -31.36 -0.27
C LEU A 33 0.90 -31.91 -0.42
N ASP A 34 0.64 -32.70 -1.46
CA ASP A 34 -0.60 -33.49 -1.56
C ASP A 34 -0.30 -34.99 -1.37
N ASN A 35 -1.18 -35.68 -0.66
CA ASN A 35 -1.16 -37.12 -0.37
C ASN A 35 -1.87 -37.95 -1.47
N SER A 36 -2.22 -37.36 -2.62
CA SER A 36 -2.81 -38.08 -3.74
C SER A 36 -1.75 -38.43 -4.79
N GLU A 37 -1.74 -39.69 -5.24
CA GLU A 37 -0.74 -40.31 -6.13
C GLU A 37 -0.74 -39.78 -7.58
N ARG A 38 -0.58 -38.47 -7.76
CA ARG A 38 -0.02 -37.87 -8.99
C ARG A 38 1.05 -36.87 -8.61
N SER A 39 2.22 -37.43 -8.30
CA SER A 39 3.46 -36.69 -8.09
C SER A 39 3.94 -36.10 -9.42
N TYR A 40 3.65 -34.83 -9.67
CA TYR A 40 4.53 -34.03 -10.51
C TYR A 40 5.70 -33.58 -9.62
N SER A 41 6.79 -34.34 -9.63
CA SER A 41 8.05 -33.94 -9.01
C SER A 41 8.75 -32.91 -9.91
N PHE A 42 8.32 -31.64 -9.83
CA PHE A 42 9.18 -30.54 -10.28
C PHE A 42 10.11 -30.19 -9.12
N ASP A 43 11.40 -30.41 -9.33
CA ASP A 43 12.45 -30.12 -8.37
C ASP A 43 12.37 -28.65 -7.93
N GLN A 44 11.92 -28.44 -6.69
CA GLN A 44 11.33 -27.19 -6.23
C GLN A 44 12.39 -26.18 -5.76
N LYS A 45 13.39 -25.99 -6.62
CA LYS A 45 14.39 -24.92 -6.57
C LYS A 45 14.44 -24.13 -7.87
N ASP A 46 13.84 -24.64 -8.93
CA ASP A 46 13.94 -24.02 -10.24
C ASP A 46 13.04 -22.82 -10.36
N TRP A 47 13.60 -21.79 -10.96
CA TRP A 47 12.92 -20.55 -11.27
C TRP A 47 12.13 -20.75 -12.55
N VAL A 48 10.82 -20.55 -12.50
CA VAL A 48 9.95 -20.62 -13.67
C VAL A 48 9.79 -19.23 -14.25
N HIS A 49 10.09 -19.07 -15.54
CA HIS A 49 9.91 -17.80 -16.21
C HIS A 49 8.41 -17.54 -16.49
N CYS A 50 7.86 -16.49 -15.89
CA CYS A 50 6.45 -16.14 -16.01
C CYS A 50 6.29 -14.75 -16.61
N LYS A 51 5.26 -14.58 -17.43
CA LYS A 51 4.79 -13.27 -17.90
C LYS A 51 3.71 -12.77 -16.96
N PHE A 52 3.83 -11.51 -16.57
CA PHE A 52 2.89 -10.85 -15.69
C PHE A 52 2.24 -9.66 -16.37
N LYS A 53 0.94 -9.52 -16.13
CA LYS A 53 0.17 -8.33 -16.48
C LYS A 53 -0.54 -7.82 -15.25
N LEU A 54 -0.16 -6.61 -14.84
CA LEU A 54 -0.81 -5.86 -13.79
C LEU A 54 -1.81 -4.89 -14.43
N GLN A 55 -3.07 -4.98 -14.01
CA GLN A 55 -4.11 -4.05 -14.41
C GLN A 55 -4.94 -3.65 -13.19
N GLY A 56 -4.75 -2.42 -12.74
CA GLY A 56 -5.29 -1.91 -11.48
C GLY A 56 -4.91 -2.76 -10.28
N SER A 57 -5.87 -3.43 -9.66
CA SER A 57 -5.67 -4.32 -8.50
C SER A 57 -5.60 -5.80 -8.88
N THR A 58 -5.43 -6.11 -10.16
CA THR A 58 -5.37 -7.49 -10.66
C THR A 58 -4.00 -7.78 -11.23
N LEU A 59 -3.36 -8.85 -10.75
CA LEU A 59 -2.10 -9.36 -11.27
C LEU A 59 -2.35 -10.72 -11.94
N GLU A 60 -2.22 -10.75 -13.25
CA GLU A 60 -2.31 -11.96 -14.06
C GLU A 60 -0.91 -12.55 -14.28
N CYS A 61 -0.76 -13.84 -14.01
CA CYS A 61 0.47 -14.61 -14.20
C CYS A 61 0.22 -15.70 -15.25
N SER A 62 1.12 -15.82 -16.23
CA SER A 62 1.05 -16.87 -17.25
C SER A 62 2.43 -17.46 -17.52
N THR A 63 2.47 -18.77 -17.78
CA THR A 63 3.66 -19.49 -18.28
C THR A 63 3.48 -19.79 -19.77
N SER A 64 4.53 -20.28 -20.44
CA SER A 64 4.42 -20.73 -21.84
C SER A 64 3.48 -21.92 -22.05
N GLU A 65 3.16 -22.66 -20.99
CA GLU A 65 2.48 -23.96 -21.05
C GLU A 65 1.16 -24.02 -20.25
N SER A 66 0.77 -22.97 -19.52
CA SER A 66 -0.36 -23.07 -18.56
C SER A 66 -1.30 -21.87 -18.53
N THR A 67 -2.44 -22.12 -17.88
CA THR A 67 -3.55 -21.19 -17.60
C THR A 67 -3.10 -19.93 -16.87
N VAL A 68 -3.74 -18.81 -17.18
CA VAL A 68 -3.57 -17.55 -16.46
C VAL A 68 -4.04 -17.72 -15.02
N GLU A 69 -3.14 -17.59 -14.05
CA GLU A 69 -3.51 -17.42 -12.65
C GLU A 69 -3.76 -15.93 -12.38
N THR A 70 -4.92 -15.62 -11.79
CA THR A 70 -5.32 -14.24 -11.49
C THR A 70 -5.27 -14.02 -9.98
N ILE A 71 -4.42 -13.09 -9.55
CA ILE A 71 -4.21 -12.72 -8.17
C ILE A 71 -4.85 -11.34 -7.93
N LEU A 72 -5.64 -11.23 -6.87
CA LEU A 72 -6.22 -9.96 -6.43
C LEU A 72 -5.26 -9.28 -5.45
N LEU A 73 -4.88 -8.04 -5.74
CA LEU A 73 -4.05 -7.19 -4.91
C LEU A 73 -4.94 -6.41 -3.93
N ASP A 74 -5.60 -7.14 -3.04
CA ASP A 74 -6.51 -6.62 -2.02
C ASP A 74 -5.91 -6.73 -0.61
N ASN A 75 -6.75 -6.65 0.43
CA ASN A 75 -6.31 -6.74 1.82
C ASN A 75 -5.74 -8.13 2.22
N ASN A 76 -5.91 -9.15 1.38
CA ASN A 76 -5.35 -10.48 1.58
C ASN A 76 -4.02 -10.68 0.85
N PHE A 77 -3.55 -9.67 0.11
CA PHE A 77 -2.24 -9.65 -0.52
C PHE A 77 -1.23 -8.90 0.36
N GLU A 78 -0.06 -9.50 0.59
CA GLU A 78 1.00 -8.93 1.40
C GLU A 78 2.37 -9.12 0.72
N VAL A 79 3.16 -8.04 0.64
CA VAL A 79 4.58 -8.12 0.30
C VAL A 79 5.35 -8.39 1.60
N LEU A 80 5.83 -9.61 1.77
CA LEU A 80 6.47 -10.06 3.01
C LEU A 80 7.92 -9.59 3.14
N ASN A 81 8.66 -9.53 2.02
CA ASN A 81 10.07 -9.19 2.03
C ASN A 81 10.53 -8.66 0.65
N GLU A 82 11.50 -7.76 0.66
CA GLU A 82 12.14 -7.16 -0.52
C GLU A 82 13.67 -7.20 -0.33
N GLN A 83 14.34 -8.05 -1.09
CA GLN A 83 15.79 -8.24 -1.06
C GLN A 83 16.43 -7.63 -2.30
N GLY A 84 16.75 -6.33 -2.26
CA GLY A 84 17.31 -5.62 -3.40
C GLY A 84 18.65 -6.17 -3.92
N SER A 85 19.46 -6.82 -3.08
CA SER A 85 20.74 -7.43 -3.49
C SER A 85 20.57 -8.70 -4.33
N SER A 86 19.55 -9.50 -4.03
CA SER A 86 19.22 -10.73 -4.76
C SER A 86 18.13 -10.51 -5.81
N LEU A 87 17.57 -9.30 -5.89
CA LEU A 87 16.45 -8.92 -6.76
C LEU A 87 15.18 -9.75 -6.52
N ILE A 88 15.01 -10.24 -5.28
CA ILE A 88 13.90 -11.12 -4.89
C ILE A 88 12.92 -10.37 -4.01
N PHE A 89 11.64 -10.42 -4.35
CA PHE A 89 10.56 -10.02 -3.44
C PHE A 89 9.60 -11.18 -3.22
N THR A 90 9.15 -11.33 -1.98
CA THR A 90 8.29 -12.44 -1.55
C THR A 90 6.89 -11.89 -1.32
N VAL A 91 5.89 -12.52 -1.93
CA VAL A 91 4.48 -12.14 -1.81
C VAL A 91 3.68 -13.28 -1.21
N LYS A 92 2.65 -12.93 -0.45
CA LYS A 92 1.65 -13.85 0.10
C LYS A 92 0.27 -13.38 -0.30
N PHE A 93 -0.59 -14.30 -0.71
CA PHE A 93 -1.96 -13.98 -1.08
C PHE A 93 -2.91 -15.13 -0.79
N ALA A 94 -4.19 -14.79 -0.63
CA ALA A 94 -5.27 -15.77 -0.52
C ALA A 94 -5.66 -16.30 -1.90
N THR A 95 -5.94 -17.60 -1.98
CA THR A 95 -6.40 -18.29 -3.19
C THR A 95 -7.90 -18.53 -3.15
N ARG A 96 -8.47 -18.99 -4.28
CA ARG A 96 -9.91 -19.22 -4.42
C ARG A 96 -10.48 -20.27 -3.47
N ASP A 97 -9.66 -21.21 -3.03
CA ASP A 97 -10.00 -22.25 -2.04
C ASP A 97 -9.83 -21.76 -0.59
N ASN A 98 -9.64 -20.45 -0.38
CA ASN A 98 -9.35 -19.83 0.91
C ASN A 98 -8.06 -20.33 1.58
N SER A 99 -7.18 -21.03 0.85
CA SER A 99 -5.82 -21.26 1.31
C SER A 99 -4.96 -20.00 1.11
N SER A 100 -3.72 -20.03 1.61
CA SER A 100 -2.75 -18.96 1.40
C SER A 100 -1.55 -19.52 0.67
N GLN A 101 -1.14 -18.85 -0.40
CA GLN A 101 0.09 -19.15 -1.12
C GLN A 101 1.15 -18.10 -0.84
N GLN A 102 2.41 -18.52 -0.97
CA GLN A 102 3.57 -17.63 -0.88
C GLN A 102 4.50 -17.88 -2.06
N TRP A 103 4.80 -16.82 -2.82
CA TRP A 103 5.64 -16.88 -4.02
C TRP A 103 6.89 -16.04 -3.79
N LYS A 104 8.03 -16.52 -4.32
CA LYS A 104 9.21 -15.67 -4.49
C LYS A 104 9.31 -15.25 -5.94
N LEU A 105 9.48 -13.96 -6.15
CA LEU A 105 9.53 -13.32 -7.46
C LEU A 105 10.90 -12.70 -7.63
N ARG A 106 11.60 -13.04 -8.70
CA ARG A 106 12.93 -12.53 -9.01
C ARG A 106 12.91 -11.74 -10.31
N ALA A 107 13.40 -10.51 -10.22
CA ALA A 107 13.62 -9.66 -11.38
C ALA A 107 14.98 -9.94 -12.03
N SER A 108 15.09 -9.68 -13.33
CA SER A 108 16.33 -9.85 -14.11
C SER A 108 17.33 -8.71 -13.91
N SER A 109 16.87 -7.55 -13.42
CA SER A 109 17.70 -6.37 -13.20
C SER A 109 17.21 -5.52 -12.03
N PRO A 110 18.08 -4.67 -11.44
CA PRO A 110 17.67 -3.70 -10.42
C PRO A 110 16.56 -2.75 -10.87
N GLU A 111 16.58 -2.31 -12.13
CA GLU A 111 15.53 -1.44 -12.67
C GLU A 111 14.17 -2.15 -12.72
N GLU A 112 14.16 -3.40 -13.15
CA GLU A 112 12.94 -4.22 -13.17
C GLU A 112 12.44 -4.51 -11.75
N PHE A 113 13.34 -4.78 -10.80
CA PHE A 113 12.99 -4.98 -9.40
C PHE A 113 12.28 -3.76 -8.82
N GLU A 114 12.85 -2.57 -8.99
CA GLU A 114 12.26 -1.31 -8.51
C GLU A 114 10.92 -1.02 -9.19
N LYS A 115 10.78 -1.30 -10.49
CA LYS A 115 9.50 -1.16 -11.19
C LYS A 115 8.46 -2.10 -10.58
N TRP A 116 8.73 -3.39 -10.50
CA TRP A 116 7.76 -4.37 -9.98
C TRP A 116 7.33 -4.08 -8.55
N THR A 117 8.27 -3.85 -7.64
CA THR A 117 7.94 -3.56 -6.24
C THR A 117 7.14 -2.26 -6.13
N SER A 118 7.49 -1.23 -6.90
CA SER A 118 6.75 0.04 -6.96
C SER A 118 5.33 -0.14 -7.50
N PHE A 119 5.16 -0.84 -8.63
CA PHE A 119 3.85 -1.05 -9.25
C PHE A 119 2.92 -1.88 -8.36
N VAL A 120 3.41 -2.99 -7.79
CA VAL A 120 2.64 -3.82 -6.84
C VAL A 120 2.18 -2.98 -5.64
N LYS A 121 3.08 -2.20 -5.03
CA LYS A 121 2.73 -1.31 -3.90
C LYS A 121 1.70 -0.25 -4.28
N GLN A 122 1.77 0.29 -5.50
CA GLN A 122 0.80 1.26 -5.99
C GLN A 122 -0.57 0.63 -6.21
N SER A 123 -0.62 -0.61 -6.71
CA SER A 123 -1.84 -1.38 -6.90
C SER A 123 -2.54 -1.79 -5.61
N LEU A 124 -1.84 -1.77 -4.46
CA LEU A 124 -2.41 -2.01 -3.14
C LEU A 124 -3.06 -0.76 -2.52
N ARG A 125 -2.93 0.41 -3.14
CA ARG A 125 -3.51 1.65 -2.61
C ARG A 125 -5.04 1.55 -2.61
N ALA A 126 -5.68 2.02 -1.55
CA ALA A 126 -7.14 2.05 -1.53
C ALA A 126 -7.69 3.17 -2.42
N GLU A 127 -8.76 2.87 -3.17
CA GLU A 127 -9.50 3.86 -3.94
C GLU A 127 -10.08 4.94 -3.03
N TRP A 128 -10.02 6.19 -3.49
CA TRP A 128 -10.52 7.32 -2.75
C TRP A 128 -12.04 7.41 -2.78
N SER A 129 -12.66 7.22 -1.63
CA SER A 129 -14.10 7.35 -1.47
C SER A 129 -14.54 8.80 -1.70
N LEU A 130 -15.56 9.00 -2.54
CA LEU A 130 -16.09 10.32 -2.91
C LEU A 130 -17.29 10.78 -2.05
N LYS A 131 -17.48 10.20 -0.85
CA LYS A 131 -18.57 10.59 0.06
C LYS A 131 -18.57 12.10 0.35
N ASP A 132 -19.76 12.67 0.48
CA ASP A 132 -20.02 14.08 0.80
C ASP A 132 -19.95 14.38 2.31
N PHE A 133 -19.58 13.39 3.12
CA PHE A 133 -19.34 13.52 4.56
C PHE A 133 -18.07 12.79 5.01
N CYS A 134 -17.54 13.20 6.16
CA CYS A 134 -16.42 12.53 6.78
C CYS A 134 -16.82 11.15 7.28
N MET A 135 -16.17 10.09 6.80
CA MET A 135 -16.43 8.71 7.20
C MET A 135 -15.92 8.34 8.60
N CYS A 136 -15.41 9.31 9.37
CA CYS A 136 -15.00 9.12 10.77
C CYS A 136 -15.88 9.85 11.78
N CYS A 137 -16.47 11.00 11.43
CA CYS A 137 -17.33 11.78 12.33
C CYS A 137 -18.67 12.21 11.70
N HIS A 138 -18.95 11.79 10.47
CA HIS A 138 -20.17 12.05 9.70
C HIS A 138 -20.48 13.54 9.41
N THR A 139 -19.55 14.45 9.71
CA THR A 139 -19.68 15.87 9.33
C THR A 139 -19.72 16.02 7.81
N LYS A 140 -20.73 16.71 7.28
CA LYS A 140 -20.84 17.03 5.85
C LYS A 140 -19.70 17.95 5.39
N PHE A 141 -19.18 17.69 4.20
CA PHE A 141 -18.24 18.57 3.55
C PHE A 141 -18.96 19.75 2.90
N GLY A 142 -18.26 20.87 2.78
CA GLY A 142 -18.78 22.10 2.19
C GLY A 142 -17.70 23.17 2.13
N VAL A 143 -18.11 24.44 2.13
CA VAL A 143 -17.20 25.58 2.05
C VAL A 143 -16.25 25.63 3.25
N ILE A 144 -16.77 25.35 4.45
CA ILE A 144 -16.03 25.41 5.72
C ILE A 144 -15.22 24.13 5.94
N THR A 145 -15.86 22.95 5.80
CA THR A 145 -15.21 21.66 6.02
C THR A 145 -14.80 21.04 4.69
N ARG A 146 -13.51 21.12 4.35
CA ARG A 146 -12.98 20.54 3.12
C ARG A 146 -12.78 19.03 3.23
N ARG A 147 -12.97 18.33 2.10
CA ARG A 147 -12.72 16.90 1.95
C ARG A 147 -11.22 16.64 1.85
N HIS A 148 -10.75 15.62 2.56
CA HIS A 148 -9.43 15.02 2.39
C HIS A 148 -9.59 13.49 2.29
N HIS A 149 -8.53 12.80 1.87
CA HIS A 149 -8.52 11.34 1.81
C HIS A 149 -7.40 10.76 2.66
N CYS A 150 -7.72 9.67 3.36
CA CYS A 150 -6.73 8.84 4.02
C CYS A 150 -5.97 8.03 2.98
N ARG A 151 -4.64 8.17 2.90
CA ARG A 151 -3.82 7.42 1.92
C ARG A 151 -3.70 5.93 2.26
N ALA A 152 -3.99 5.54 3.50
CA ALA A 152 -3.95 4.14 3.92
C ALA A 152 -5.23 3.37 3.59
N CYS A 153 -6.41 4.02 3.66
CA CYS A 153 -7.70 3.32 3.53
C CYS A 153 -8.71 3.98 2.58
N GLY A 154 -8.33 5.05 1.88
CA GLY A 154 -9.18 5.69 0.87
C GLY A 154 -10.37 6.50 1.42
N ARG A 155 -10.70 6.40 2.71
CA ARG A 155 -11.85 7.12 3.31
C ARG A 155 -11.78 8.63 3.09
N SER A 156 -12.95 9.21 2.78
CA SER A 156 -13.22 10.64 2.82
C SER A 156 -13.23 11.14 4.27
N VAL A 157 -12.36 12.10 4.62
CA VAL A 157 -12.15 12.57 5.99
C VAL A 157 -11.97 14.09 6.08
N CYS A 158 -12.35 14.70 7.21
CA CYS A 158 -12.03 16.10 7.51
C CYS A 158 -10.63 16.24 8.13
N SER A 159 -10.15 17.47 8.28
CA SER A 159 -8.86 17.78 8.91
C SER A 159 -8.74 17.22 10.33
N GLU A 160 -9.80 17.38 11.14
CA GLU A 160 -9.86 16.92 12.53
C GLU A 160 -9.78 15.39 12.67
N CYS A 161 -10.35 14.66 11.70
CA CYS A 161 -10.31 13.21 11.68
C CYS A 161 -9.03 12.65 11.05
N SER A 162 -8.13 13.49 10.56
CA SER A 162 -6.89 13.09 9.89
C SER A 162 -5.68 13.93 10.32
N PRO A 163 -5.38 14.04 11.62
CA PRO A 163 -4.32 14.92 12.12
C PRO A 163 -2.90 14.36 11.90
N VAL A 164 -2.79 13.12 11.43
CA VAL A 164 -1.53 12.37 11.32
C VAL A 164 -1.00 12.42 9.89
N MET A 165 0.29 12.73 9.78
CA MET A 165 1.10 12.53 8.58
C MET A 165 2.14 11.44 8.86
N THR A 166 2.24 10.45 7.97
CA THR A 166 3.18 9.32 8.09
C THR A 166 3.65 8.82 6.74
N THR A 167 4.81 8.17 6.64
CA THR A 167 5.14 7.38 5.44
C THR A 167 4.35 6.07 5.46
N LEU A 168 4.10 5.48 4.29
CA LEU A 168 3.44 4.18 4.12
C LEU A 168 4.25 3.38 3.07
N PRO A 169 5.43 2.84 3.45
CA PRO A 169 6.32 2.16 2.50
C PRO A 169 5.68 0.96 1.79
N HIS A 170 4.81 0.22 2.49
CA HIS A 170 4.04 -0.91 1.93
C HIS A 170 3.03 -0.50 0.84
N LEU A 171 2.70 0.79 0.72
CA LEU A 171 1.88 1.36 -0.36
C LEU A 171 2.71 2.27 -1.30
N GLY A 172 4.04 2.22 -1.20
CA GLY A 172 4.95 3.01 -2.01
C GLY A 172 4.95 4.51 -1.68
N TYR A 173 4.47 4.91 -0.50
CA TYR A 173 4.59 6.30 -0.05
C TYR A 173 5.85 6.46 0.82
N SER A 174 6.95 6.85 0.19
CA SER A 174 8.23 7.15 0.88
C SER A 174 8.22 8.51 1.59
N THR A 175 7.31 9.42 1.21
CA THR A 175 7.12 10.73 1.85
C THR A 175 5.95 10.74 2.83
N LEU A 176 5.88 11.75 3.69
CA LEU A 176 4.77 11.93 4.62
C LEU A 176 3.45 12.14 3.89
N VAL A 177 2.47 11.28 4.17
CA VAL A 177 1.11 11.34 3.63
C VAL A 177 0.07 11.33 4.74
N ARG A 178 -1.10 11.91 4.46
CA ARG A 178 -2.20 12.05 5.41
C ARG A 178 -2.90 10.70 5.67
N VAL A 179 -3.09 10.37 6.94
CA VAL A 179 -3.90 9.23 7.37
C VAL A 179 -4.98 9.65 8.35
N CYS A 180 -6.12 8.96 8.34
CA CYS A 180 -7.17 9.18 9.33
C CYS A 180 -6.70 8.69 10.70
N ARG A 181 -7.32 9.19 11.78
CA ARG A 181 -6.98 8.81 13.15
C ARG A 181 -7.08 7.30 13.40
N ILE A 182 -8.02 6.61 12.73
CA ILE A 182 -8.20 5.15 12.86
C ILE A 182 -6.94 4.43 12.36
N CYS A 183 -6.55 4.66 11.10
CA CYS A 183 -5.33 4.08 10.53
C CYS A 183 -4.07 4.56 11.26
N GLY A 184 -4.03 5.83 11.69
CA GLY A 184 -2.92 6.37 12.48
C GLY A 184 -2.71 5.60 13.79
N ASN A 185 -3.79 5.22 14.47
CA ASN A 185 -3.72 4.41 15.70
C ASN A 185 -3.27 2.98 15.40
N GLU A 186 -3.86 2.33 14.39
CA GLU A 186 -3.48 0.97 13.96
C GLU A 186 -1.98 0.88 13.62
N LEU A 187 -1.47 1.84 12.85
CA LEU A 187 -0.05 1.94 12.51
C LEU A 187 0.83 2.18 13.74
N ALA A 188 0.36 2.93 14.73
CA ALA A 188 1.09 3.14 15.98
C ALA A 188 1.17 1.87 16.83
N HIS A 189 0.14 1.03 16.82
CA HIS A 189 0.14 -0.25 17.53
C HIS A 189 1.10 -1.26 16.89
N LYS A 190 1.13 -1.35 15.55
CA LYS A 190 2.06 -2.25 14.84
C LYS A 190 3.55 -1.93 15.10
N ARG A 191 3.89 -0.71 15.51
CA ARG A 191 5.28 -0.29 15.81
C ARG A 191 5.82 -0.76 17.17
N LYS A 192 4.97 -1.23 18.09
CA LYS A 192 5.41 -1.62 19.44
C LYS A 192 5.98 -3.06 19.53
N GLY A 193 6.17 -3.75 18.40
CA GLY A 193 6.91 -5.02 18.32
C GLY A 193 8.44 -4.82 18.30
N PRO A 194 9.24 -5.91 18.34
CA PRO A 194 10.71 -5.84 18.23
C PRO A 194 11.10 -5.12 16.93
N GLN A 195 11.88 -4.05 17.05
CA GLN A 195 12.16 -3.11 15.97
C GLN A 195 13.15 -3.70 14.96
N GLU A 196 12.74 -3.81 13.69
CA GLU A 196 13.66 -3.84 12.55
C GLU A 196 13.47 -2.57 11.70
N GLY A 197 14.59 -1.98 11.27
CA GLY A 197 14.70 -0.59 10.85
C GLY A 197 13.97 -0.25 9.56
N ASN A 198 12.80 0.38 9.68
CA ASN A 198 12.29 1.39 8.73
C ASN A 198 11.06 2.13 9.30
N SER A 199 11.20 2.72 10.50
CA SER A 199 10.09 3.38 11.19
C SER A 199 9.58 4.61 10.42
N PRO A 200 8.30 4.65 9.99
CA PRO A 200 7.75 5.81 9.29
C PRO A 200 7.75 7.07 10.17
N ASN A 201 8.30 8.17 9.64
CA ASN A 201 8.25 9.48 10.30
C ASN A 201 6.82 9.82 10.69
N TYR A 202 6.56 10.11 11.97
CA TYR A 202 5.23 10.40 12.50
C TYR A 202 5.16 11.86 12.92
N THR A 203 4.28 12.64 12.30
CA THR A 203 3.98 14.00 12.76
C THR A 203 2.48 14.12 12.99
N GLN A 204 2.11 14.31 14.25
CA GLN A 204 0.81 14.87 14.60
C GLN A 204 0.88 16.38 14.40
N SER A 205 -0.07 16.95 13.67
CA SER A 205 -0.28 18.39 13.71
C SER A 205 -0.63 18.80 15.15
N LYS A 206 0.31 19.46 15.84
CA LYS A 206 0.03 20.05 17.16
C LYS A 206 -0.99 21.17 16.97
N LYS A 207 -2.25 20.95 17.35
CA LYS A 207 -3.11 22.06 17.75
C LYS A 207 -2.63 22.55 19.11
N GLY A 208 -2.28 23.83 19.19
CA GLY A 208 -1.82 24.47 20.42
C GLY A 208 -2.85 24.30 21.54
N ASN A 209 -2.49 23.51 22.54
CA ASN A 209 -3.07 23.67 23.87
C ASN A 209 -2.51 24.98 24.43
N SER A 210 -3.29 26.06 24.38
CA SER A 210 -3.03 27.18 25.27
C SER A 210 -3.47 26.75 26.67
N PRO A 211 -2.59 26.78 27.68
CA PRO A 211 -2.95 26.36 29.02
C PRO A 211 -3.97 27.32 29.63
N ASN A 212 -5.06 26.72 30.09
CA ASN A 212 -6.01 27.16 31.10
C ASN A 212 -5.54 28.41 31.89
N LYS A 213 -6.11 29.59 31.60
CA LYS A 213 -5.94 30.76 32.48
C LYS A 213 -6.81 30.54 33.72
N GLN A 214 -6.16 30.06 34.78
CA GLN A 214 -6.70 30.07 36.13
C GLN A 214 -7.20 31.47 36.50
N ASN A 215 -8.41 31.49 37.04
CA ASN A 215 -8.98 32.60 37.81
C ASN A 215 -7.94 33.18 38.77
N LYS A 216 -7.61 34.47 38.61
CA LYS A 216 -7.01 35.28 39.67
C LYS A 216 -7.88 36.52 39.87
N HIS A 217 -8.63 36.50 40.97
CA HIS A 217 -9.11 37.69 41.66
C HIS A 217 -7.98 38.71 41.79
N LYS A 218 -8.28 39.99 41.48
CA LYS A 218 -7.59 41.15 42.03
C LYS A 218 -8.60 42.29 42.28
N PRO A 219 -8.32 43.15 43.25
CA PRO A 219 -9.34 43.80 44.07
C PRO A 219 -9.91 45.08 43.45
N ASN A 220 -11.04 45.46 44.03
CA ASN A 220 -11.79 46.69 43.81
C ASN A 220 -10.95 47.94 44.13
N TYR A 221 -11.02 48.94 43.27
CA TYR A 221 -10.64 50.32 43.60
C TYR A 221 -11.82 51.24 43.28
N LYS A 222 -12.53 51.64 44.33
CA LYS A 222 -13.11 52.97 44.54
C LYS A 222 -13.06 53.27 46.03
#